data_AF-A0A382MVT9-F1
#
_entry.id   AF-A0A382MVT9-F1
#
_cell.length_a   1.000
_cell.length_b   1.000
_cell.length_c   1.000
_cell.angle_alpha   90.00
_cell.angle_beta   90.00
_cell.angle_gamma   90.00
#
_symmetry.space_group_name_H-M   'P 1'
#
loop_
_entity.id
_entity.type
_entity.pdbx_description
1 polymer ?
#
loop_
_entity_poly.entity_id
_entity_poly.type
_entity_poly.pdbx_seq_one_letter_code
_entity_poly.pdbx_strand_id
1 'polypeptide(L)' 'MLFDTIIYETEGPLATVTLNRPDKLNAINAAMVADLDTALDQAEAD' A
#
# COMPACT_ATOMS: atom_id res chain seq x y z
N MET A 1 -0.46 -4.77 11.57
CA MET A 1 -0.59 -5.29 10.20
C MET A 1 0.14 -4.29 9.33
N LEU A 2 1.47 -4.38 9.31
CA LEU A 2 2.33 -3.48 8.56
C LEU A 2 2.49 -4.09 7.18
N PHE A 3 2.09 -3.36 6.14
CA PHE A 3 2.44 -3.69 4.78
C PHE A 3 3.96 -3.82 4.65
N ASP A 4 4.44 -4.87 3.98
CA ASP A 4 5.87 -5.12 3.81
C ASP A 4 6.44 -4.37 2.61
N THR A 5 5.58 -4.04 1.64
CA THR A 5 5.99 -3.52 0.33
C THR A 5 5.47 -2.13 0.02
N ILE A 6 4.55 -1.61 0.82
CA ILE A 6 3.96 -0.27 0.68
C ILE A 6 3.90 0.44 2.03
N ILE A 7 3.74 1.74 2.01
CA ILE A 7 3.40 2.58 3.17
C ILE A 7 2.00 3.11 2.91
N TYR A 8 1.13 2.95 3.89
CA TYR A 8 -0.26 3.41 3.83
C TYR A 8 -0.49 4.46 4.92
N GLU A 9 -0.91 5.65 4.51
CA GLU A 9 -1.16 6.79 5.39
C GLU A 9 -2.53 7.40 5.04
N THR A 10 -3.30 7.78 6.06
CA THR A 10 -4.60 8.43 5.87
C THR A 10 -4.62 9.81 6.51
N GLU A 11 -5.03 10.81 5.74
CA GLU A 11 -5.14 12.20 6.15
C GLU A 11 -6.55 12.71 5.83
N GLY A 12 -7.50 12.48 6.75
CA GLY A 12 -8.91 12.80 6.55
C GLY A 12 -9.49 11.99 5.38
N PRO A 13 -10.10 12.62 4.35
CA PRO A 13 -10.67 11.91 3.21
C PRO A 13 -9.63 11.46 2.17
N LEU A 14 -8.32 11.62 2.45
CA LEU A 14 -7.24 11.26 1.54
C LEU A 14 -6.44 10.08 2.09
N ALA A 15 -6.46 8.96 1.38
CA ALA A 15 -5.55 7.84 1.60
C ALA A 15 -4.37 7.93 0.63
N THR A 16 -3.15 7.96 1.16
CA THR A 16 -1.90 7.98 0.42
C THR A 16 -1.23 6.62 0.51
N VAL A 17 -0.97 6.01 -0.65
CA VAL A 17 -0.27 4.72 -0.76
C VAL A 17 1.07 4.92 -1.47
N THR A 18 2.17 4.74 -0.73
CA THR A 18 3.54 4.89 -1.23
C THR A 18 4.18 3.53 -1.44
N LEU A 19 4.68 3.24 -2.64
CA LEU A 19 5.43 2.01 -2.92
C LEU A 19 6.80 2.06 -2.23
N ASN A 20 7.08 1.07 -1.37
CA ASN A 20 8.26 1.04 -0.52
C ASN A 20 9.19 -0.13 -0.87
N ARG A 21 9.58 -0.26 -2.15
CA ARG A 21 10.56 -1.25 -2.62
C ARG A 21 11.68 -0.60 -3.44
N PRO A 22 12.44 0.33 -2.85
CA PRO A 22 13.47 1.08 -3.58
C PRO A 22 14.58 0.16 -4.12
N ASP A 23 14.89 -0.94 -3.44
CA ASP A 23 15.89 -1.94 -3.84
C ASP A 23 15.52 -2.66 -5.15
N LYS A 24 14.23 -2.70 -5.50
CA LYS A 24 13.71 -3.27 -6.76
C LYS A 24 13.16 -2.21 -7.71
N LEU A 25 13.48 -0.93 -7.51
CA LEU A 25 12.91 0.18 -8.30
C LEU A 25 11.38 0.16 -8.30
N ASN A 26 10.77 -0.23 -7.18
CA ASN A 26 9.32 -0.40 -7.03
C ASN A 26 8.68 -1.40 -8.01
N ALA A 27 9.44 -2.40 -8.47
CA ALA A 27 8.89 -3.47 -9.27
C ALA A 27 7.76 -4.20 -8.51
N ILE A 28 6.61 -4.34 -9.18
CA ILE A 28 5.43 -4.97 -8.62
C ILE A 28 5.64 -6.49 -8.55
N ASN A 29 5.40 -7.07 -7.37
CA ASN A 29 5.36 -8.52 -7.17
C ASN A 29 4.02 -8.93 -6.56
N ALA A 30 3.79 -10.24 -6.42
CA ALA A 30 2.55 -10.75 -5.85
C ALA A 30 2.27 -10.24 -4.42
N ALA A 31 3.31 -10.04 -3.59
CA ALA A 31 3.16 -9.48 -2.25
C ALA A 31 2.66 -8.03 -2.30
N MET A 32 3.22 -7.20 -3.18
CA MET A 32 2.78 -5.82 -3.36
C MET A 32 1.36 -5.71 -3.92
N VAL A 33 0.95 -6.65 -4.78
CA VAL A 33 -0.44 -6.72 -5.21
C VAL A 33 -1.37 -7.01 -4.04
N ALA A 34 -1.03 -7.98 -3.17
CA ALA A 34 -1.84 -8.30 -1.99
C ALA A 34 -1.89 -7.16 -0.97
N ASP A 35 -0.75 -6.48 -0.77
CA ASP A 35 -0.67 -5.31 0.10
C ASP A 35 -1.53 -4.16 -0.44
N LEU A 36 -1.48 -3.90 -1.75
CA LEU A 36 -2.32 -2.88 -2.40
C LEU A 36 -3.80 -3.21 -2.31
N ASP A 37 -4.19 -4.47 -2.55
CA ASP A 37 -5.59 -4.92 -2.44
C ASP A 37 -6.13 -4.66 -1.03
N THR A 38 -5.36 -5.05 -0.01
CA THR A 38 -5.70 -4.81 1.40
C THR A 38 -5.77 -3.32 1.74
N ALA A 39 -4.85 -2.50 1.20
CA ALA A 39 -4.86 -1.05 1.41
C ALA A 39 -6.08 -0.37 0.77
N LEU A 40 -6.51 -0.85 -0.40
CA LEU A 40 -7.70 -0.36 -1.09
C LEU A 40 -8.97 -0.78 -0.35
N ASP A 41 -9.09 -2.04 0.07
CA ASP A 41 -10.21 -2.52 0.90
C ASP A 41 -10.35 -1.68 2.17
N GLN A 42 -9.22 -1.33 2.79
CA GLN A 42 -9.21 -0.49 3.99
C GLN A 42 -9.64 0.96 3.70
N ALA A 43 -9.27 1.51 2.54
CA ALA A 43 -9.70 2.84 2.12
C ALA A 43 -11.20 2.88 1.75
N GLU A 44 -11.75 1.80 1.18
CA GLU A 44 -13.18 1.70 0.84
C GLU A 44 -14.08 1.54 2.09
N ALA A 45 -13.53 0.97 3.17
CA ALA A 45 -14.25 0.74 4.41
C ALA A 45 -14.26 1.94 5.38
N ASP A 46 -13.42 2.95 5.14
CA ASP A 46 -13.30 4.19 5.94
C ASP A 46 -14.26 5.29 5.46
#